data_AF-A0A3T1C955-F1
#
_entry.id   AF-A0A3T1C955-F1
#
_cell.length_a   1.000
_cell.length_b   1.000
_cell.length_c   1.000
_cell.angle_alpha   90.00
_cell.angle_beta   90.00
_cell.angle_gamma   90.00
#
_symmetry.space_group_name_H-M   'P 1'
#
loop_
_entity.id
_entity.type
_entity.pdbx_description
1 polymer ?
#
loop_
_entity_poly.entity_id
_entity_poly.type
_entity_poly.pdbx_seq_one_letter_code
_entity_poly.pdbx_strand_id
1 'polypeptide(L)'
;MAKFTAHEVSRQFLYLAAERFLSSDKIIQAAVKAGAQTIEDKITLINQMRDAVRQVSIHHIFRSVQHRDEMFSAILEALSDLEDQLEEELIKQEEEQQLHINPNNE
;
A
#
# COMPACT_ATOMS: atom_id res chain seq x y z
N MET A 1 2.58 -18.88 5.22
CA MET A 1 2.46 -17.43 5.03
C MET A 1 1.81 -16.85 6.28
N ALA A 2 2.46 -15.90 6.95
CA ALA A 2 1.81 -15.17 8.04
C ALA A 2 0.85 -14.16 7.40
N LYS A 3 -0.45 -14.44 7.51
CA LYS A 3 -1.49 -13.53 7.05
C LYS A 3 -1.54 -12.36 8.04
N PHE A 4 -1.30 -11.14 7.57
CA PHE A 4 -1.47 -9.93 8.39
C PHE A 4 -2.88 -9.93 9.00
N THR A 5 -3.01 -9.49 10.25
CA THR A 5 -4.31 -9.46 10.92
C THR A 5 -4.86 -8.04 10.98
N ALA A 6 -6.17 -7.92 11.20
CA ALA A 6 -6.82 -6.62 11.37
C ALA A 6 -6.19 -5.78 12.49
N HIS A 7 -5.60 -6.43 13.51
CA HIS A 7 -4.95 -5.75 14.61
C HIS A 7 -3.67 -5.02 14.17
N GLU A 8 -2.79 -5.68 13.42
CA GLU A 8 -1.56 -5.06 12.90
C GLU A 8 -1.87 -3.90 11.95
N VAL A 9 -2.84 -4.08 11.04
CA VAL A 9 -3.26 -3.04 10.10
C VAL A 9 -3.81 -1.82 10.84
N SER A 10 -4.72 -2.06 11.78
CA SER A 10 -5.33 -1.00 12.59
C SER A 10 -4.28 -0.27 13.43
N ARG A 11 -3.33 -0.99 14.02
CA ARG A 11 -2.21 -0.39 14.77
C ARG A 11 -1.38 0.54 13.87
N GLN A 12 -1.01 0.08 12.67
CA GLN A 12 -0.21 0.89 11.75
C GLN A 12 -0.99 2.10 11.22
N PHE A 13 -2.28 1.95 10.94
CA PHE A 13 -3.16 3.06 10.57
C PHE A 13 -3.19 4.14 11.66
N LEU A 14 -3.35 3.75 12.93
CA LEU A 14 -3.36 4.70 14.05
C LEU A 14 -1.99 5.37 14.26
N TYR A 15 -0.89 4.66 14.02
CA TYR A 15 0.44 5.28 14.04
C TYR A 15 0.59 6.33 12.94
N LEU A 16 0.15 6.03 11.72
CA LEU A 16 0.14 7.01 10.64
C LEU A 16 -0.73 8.23 10.99
N ALA A 17 -1.92 8.02 11.54
CA ALA A 17 -2.80 9.13 11.96
C ALA A 17 -2.19 10.00 13.07
N ALA A 18 -1.23 9.46 13.85
CA ALA A 18 -0.49 10.18 14.87
C ALA A 18 0.80 10.83 14.36
N GLU A 19 1.27 10.51 13.15
CA GLU A 19 2.46 11.11 12.55
C GLU A 19 2.27 12.62 12.35
N ARG A 20 3.39 13.36 12.24
CA ARG A 20 3.35 14.79 11.93
C ARG A 20 3.47 15.06 10.43
N PHE A 21 4.15 14.17 9.71
CA PHE A 21 4.46 14.32 8.29
C PHE A 21 4.22 12.99 7.62
N LEU A 22 3.38 13.01 6.60
CA LEU A 22 2.95 11.83 5.84
C LEU A 22 3.55 11.90 4.44
N SER A 23 3.90 10.74 3.90
CA SER A 23 4.47 10.55 2.57
C SER A 23 4.14 9.15 2.08
N SER A 24 4.15 8.93 0.75
CA SER A 24 3.91 7.61 0.16
C SER A 24 4.82 6.54 0.78
N ASP A 25 6.12 6.81 0.91
CA ASP A 25 7.10 5.93 1.55
C ASP A 25 6.68 5.47 2.95
N LYS A 26 6.14 6.37 3.79
CA LYS A 26 5.70 6.01 5.14
C LYS A 26 4.46 5.13 5.10
N ILE A 27 3.55 5.35 4.15
CA ILE A 27 2.38 4.50 3.96
C ILE A 27 2.81 3.08 3.55
N ILE A 28 3.75 2.98 2.59
CA ILE A 28 4.30 1.70 2.13
C ILE A 28 5.01 0.97 3.28
N GLN A 29 5.84 1.67 4.05
CA GLN A 29 6.51 1.10 5.23
C GLN A 29 5.52 0.63 6.30
N ALA A 30 4.39 1.33 6.48
CA ALA A 30 3.34 0.92 7.41
C ALA A 30 2.70 -0.41 6.98
N ALA A 31 2.46 -0.62 5.68
CA ALA A 31 1.99 -1.90 5.15
C ALA A 31 3.00 -3.03 5.38
N VAL A 32 4.30 -2.78 5.15
CA VAL A 32 5.38 -3.76 5.44
C VAL A 32 5.41 -4.12 6.92
N LYS A 33 5.33 -3.11 7.82
CA LYS A 33 5.27 -3.33 9.27
C LYS A 33 4.00 -4.04 9.73
N ALA A 34 2.92 -3.94 8.97
CA ALA A 34 1.68 -4.70 9.20
C ALA A 34 1.79 -6.16 8.74
N GLY A 35 2.83 -6.51 7.98
CA GLY A 35 3.11 -7.87 7.52
C GLY A 35 2.90 -8.10 6.03
N ALA A 36 2.66 -7.06 5.22
CA ALA A 36 2.61 -7.21 3.77
C ALA A 36 3.96 -7.63 3.20
N GLN A 37 3.98 -8.67 2.37
CA GLN A 37 5.20 -9.19 1.77
C GLN A 37 5.28 -8.83 0.29
N THR A 38 4.21 -9.06 -0.46
CA THR A 38 4.17 -8.81 -1.91
C THR A 38 3.71 -7.38 -2.23
N ILE A 39 3.71 -6.98 -3.50
CA ILE A 39 3.19 -5.67 -3.92
C ILE A 39 1.66 -5.66 -3.76
N GLU A 40 1.00 -6.75 -4.12
CA GLU A 40 -0.45 -6.96 -4.01
C GLU A 40 -0.92 -6.94 -2.55
N ASP A 41 -0.14 -7.52 -1.62
CA ASP A 41 -0.42 -7.41 -0.19
C ASP A 41 -0.43 -5.95 0.26
N LYS A 42 0.55 -5.16 -0.19
CA LYS A 42 0.67 -3.73 0.15
C LYS A 42 -0.51 -2.95 -0.43
N ILE A 43 -0.83 -3.14 -1.71
CA ILE A 43 -1.98 -2.52 -2.37
C ILE A 43 -3.28 -2.86 -1.62
N THR A 44 -3.48 -4.13 -1.26
CA THR A 44 -4.68 -4.58 -0.53
C THR A 44 -4.79 -3.88 0.82
N LEU A 45 -3.72 -3.83 1.60
CA LEU A 45 -3.73 -3.18 2.91
C LEU A 45 -3.92 -1.67 2.82
N ILE A 46 -3.24 -1.01 1.89
CA ILE A 46 -3.31 0.44 1.74
C ILE A 46 -4.69 0.85 1.25
N ASN A 47 -5.36 0.05 0.40
CA ASN A 47 -6.76 0.24 0.06
C ASN A 47 -7.68 0.19 1.30
N GLN A 48 -7.44 -0.73 2.23
CA GLN A 48 -8.20 -0.77 3.50
C GLN A 48 -7.94 0.50 4.33
N MET A 49 -6.70 0.98 4.38
CA MET A 49 -6.37 2.24 5.08
C MET A 49 -7.06 3.44 4.42
N ARG A 50 -7.09 3.51 3.09
CA ARG A 50 -7.81 4.56 2.32
C ARG A 50 -9.28 4.63 2.72
N ASP A 51 -9.92 3.47 2.79
CA ASP A 51 -11.33 3.38 3.13
C ASP A 51 -11.55 3.75 4.61
N ALA A 52 -10.64 3.32 5.50
CA ALA A 52 -10.66 3.70 6.91
C ALA A 52 -10.55 5.21 7.14
N VAL A 53 -9.72 5.93 6.37
CA VAL A 53 -9.61 7.41 6.46
C VAL A 53 -10.98 8.09 6.29
N ARG A 54 -11.88 7.52 5.48
CA ARG A 54 -13.22 8.07 5.24
C ARG A 54 -14.26 7.64 6.29
N GLN A 55 -14.02 6.55 7.01
CA GLN A 55 -14.99 5.93 7.91
C GLN A 55 -14.78 6.30 9.39
N VAL A 56 -13.57 6.68 9.78
CA VAL A 56 -13.27 7.00 11.19
C VAL A 56 -13.60 8.46 11.54
N SER A 57 -13.79 8.72 12.84
CA SER A 57 -14.10 10.06 13.34
C SER A 57 -12.94 11.02 13.13
N ILE A 58 -13.16 12.10 12.35
CA ILE A 58 -12.10 13.05 12.03
C ILE A 58 -11.52 13.69 13.29
N HIS A 59 -12.39 14.15 14.19
CA HIS A 59 -12.02 14.92 15.38
C HIS A 59 -11.29 14.11 16.46
N HIS A 60 -11.35 12.78 16.41
CA HIS A 60 -10.71 11.92 17.40
C HIS A 60 -9.46 11.22 16.87
N ILE A 61 -9.37 11.02 15.54
CA ILE A 61 -8.27 10.29 14.92
C ILE A 61 -7.22 11.23 14.34
N PHE A 62 -7.64 12.36 13.74
CA PHE A 62 -6.72 13.27 13.07
C PHE A 62 -6.59 14.58 13.83
N ARG A 63 -5.43 15.23 13.67
CA ARG A 63 -5.13 16.53 14.29
C ARG A 63 -5.98 17.67 13.73
N SER A 64 -6.37 17.56 12.47
CA SER A 64 -7.19 18.52 11.74
C SER A 64 -7.76 17.86 10.48
N VAL A 65 -8.71 18.53 9.82
CA VAL A 65 -9.19 18.12 8.49
C VAL A 65 -8.05 18.11 7.48
N GLN A 66 -7.19 19.13 7.51
CA GLN A 66 -6.00 19.21 6.67
C GLN A 66 -5.06 18.00 6.86
N HIS A 67 -4.83 17.58 8.10
CA HIS A 67 -4.00 16.42 8.39
C HIS A 67 -4.60 15.11 7.85
N ARG A 68 -5.94 14.98 7.91
CA ARG A 68 -6.66 13.86 7.28
C ARG A 68 -6.46 13.86 5.78
N ASP A 69 -6.57 15.02 5.14
CA ASP A 69 -6.41 15.18 3.70
C ASP A 69 -4.96 14.90 3.26
N GLU A 70 -3.98 15.31 4.04
CA GLU A 70 -2.56 14.95 3.83
C GLU A 70 -2.34 13.45 3.89
N MET A 71 -2.92 12.77 4.89
CA MET A 71 -2.87 11.30 4.97
C MET A 71 -3.51 10.64 3.76
N PHE A 72 -4.67 11.16 3.34
CA PHE A 72 -5.40 10.63 2.21
C PHE A 72 -4.60 10.77 0.92
N SER A 73 -4.00 11.93 0.67
CA SER A 73 -3.16 12.18 -0.50
C SER A 73 -1.93 11.27 -0.52
N ALA A 74 -1.23 11.13 0.61
CA ALA A 74 -0.08 10.24 0.72
C ALA A 74 -0.45 8.76 0.47
N ILE A 75 -1.66 8.35 0.88
CA ILE A 75 -2.19 7.02 0.58
C ILE A 75 -2.43 6.83 -0.92
N LEU A 76 -3.00 7.83 -1.60
CA LEU A 76 -3.24 7.75 -3.04
C LEU A 76 -1.93 7.68 -3.82
N GLU A 77 -0.95 8.50 -3.44
CA GLU A 77 0.40 8.48 -4.03
C GLU A 77 1.04 7.09 -3.86
N ALA A 78 1.02 6.53 -2.64
CA ALA A 78 1.54 5.18 -2.39
C ALA A 78 0.84 4.08 -3.21
N LEU A 79 -0.48 4.20 -3.45
CA LEU A 79 -1.21 3.25 -4.29
C LEU A 79 -0.76 3.36 -5.75
N SER A 80 -0.67 4.58 -6.28
CA SER A 80 -0.17 4.82 -7.65
C SER A 80 1.23 4.24 -7.83
N ASP A 81 2.15 4.54 -6.91
CA ASP A 81 3.54 4.07 -6.96
C ASP A 81 3.62 2.53 -6.99
N LEU A 82 2.76 1.85 -6.22
CA LEU A 82 2.72 0.39 -6.15
C LEU A 82 2.03 -0.24 -7.36
N GLU A 83 1.00 0.41 -7.91
CA GLU A 83 0.29 -0.03 -9.11
C GLU A 83 1.24 0.05 -10.32
N ASP A 84 1.99 1.13 -10.47
CA ASP A 84 3.01 1.29 -11.50
C ASP A 84 4.11 0.21 -11.36
N GLN A 85 4.58 -0.04 -10.14
CA GLN A 85 5.56 -1.11 -9.86
C GLN A 85 5.03 -2.51 -10.18
N LEU A 86 3.74 -2.76 -9.90
CA LEU A 86 3.12 -4.04 -10.19
C LEU A 86 3.00 -4.26 -11.70
N GLU A 87 2.59 -3.24 -12.44
CA GLU A 87 2.50 -3.29 -13.90
C GLU A 87 3.86 -3.61 -14.53
N GLU A 88 4.93 -2.92 -14.11
CA GLU A 88 6.29 -3.20 -14.58
C GLU A 88 6.75 -4.63 -14.30
N GLU A 89 6.43 -5.17 -13.12
CA GLU A 89 6.79 -6.54 -12.73
C GLU A 89 6.03 -7.58 -13.56
N LEU A 90 4.75 -7.35 -13.83
CA LEU A 90 3.94 -8.22 -14.69
C LEU A 90 4.46 -8.24 -16.12
N ILE A 91 4.81 -7.08 -16.69
CA ILE A 91 5.40 -6.99 -18.04
C ILE A 91 6.70 -7.80 -18.11
N LYS A 92 7.60 -7.65 -17.14
CA LYS A 92 8.86 -8.43 -17.09
C LYS A 92 8.61 -9.93 -17.03
N GLN A 93 7.67 -10.37 -16.20
CA GLN A 93 7.31 -11.78 -16.09
C GLN A 93 6.73 -12.34 -17.40
N GLU A 94 5.93 -11.56 -18.13
CA GLU A 94 5.41 -11.94 -19.44
C GLU A 94 6.53 -12.06 -20.50
N GLU A 95 7.47 -11.11 -20.53
CA GLU A 95 8.63 -11.14 -21.43
C GLU A 95 9.53 -12.35 -21.16
N GLU A 96 9.84 -12.63 -19.89
CA GLU A 96 10.64 -13.80 -19.49
C GLU A 96 9.95 -15.12 -19.88
N GLN A 97 8.63 -15.22 -19.70
CA GLN A 97 7.87 -16.40 -20.11
C GLN A 97 7.90 -16.60 -21.63
N GLN A 98 7.77 -15.54 -22.43
CA GLN A 98 7.86 -15.64 -23.89
C GLN A 98 9.25 -16.09 -24.37
N LEU A 99 10.33 -15.63 -23.71
CA LEU A 99 11.69 -16.06 -24.01
C LEU A 99 11.92 -17.55 -23.71
N HIS A 100 11.28 -18.09 -22.66
CA HIS A 100 11.43 -19.50 -22.28
C HIS A 100 10.53 -20.47 -23.07
N ILE A 101 9.53 -19.99 -23.81
CA ILE A 101 8.62 -20.82 -24.64
C ILE A 101 9.19 -21.13 -26.04
N ASN A 102 10.36 -20.58 -26.42
CA ASN A 102 10.95 -20.79 -27.74
C ASN A 102 12.21 -21.71 -27.77
N PRO A 103 12.14 -23.02 -27.41
CA PRO A 103 13.29 -23.91 -27.54
C PRO A 103 13.43 -24.65 -28.88
N ASN A 104 12.53 -24.52 -29.87
CA ASN A 104 12.68 -25.23 -31.16
C ASN A 104 12.08 -24.43 -32.33
N ASN A 105 12.92 -23.64 -33.00
CA ASN A 105 12.78 -23.28 -34.40
C ASN A 105 14.11 -23.57 -35.11
N GLU A 106 14.44 -24.85 -35.26
CA GLU A 106 15.39 -25.38 -36.26
C GLU A 106 14.75 -26.55 -37.01
#